data_AF-A0A3C0U6E3-F1
#
_entry.id   AF-A0A3C0U6E3-F1
#
_cell.length_a   1.000
_cell.length_b   1.000
_cell.length_c   1.000
_cell.angle_alpha   90.00
_cell.angle_beta   90.00
_cell.angle_gamma   90.00
#
_symmetry.space_group_name_H-M   'P 1'
#
loop_
_entity.id
_entity.type
_entity.pdbx_description
1 polymer ?
#
loop_
_entity_poly.entity_id
_entity_poly.type
_entity_poly.pdbx_seq_one_letter_code
_entity_poly.pdbx_strand_id
1 'polypeptide(L)'
;QLKLKGDGRSFQFRVKADSRESYSYITSFETNGDWQTITLPLSSLYPSFRGRTLQRPNFNHDLLSEVTILIANKKNEDFELLISEISTVD
;
A
#
# COMPACT_ATOMS: atom_id res chain seq x y z
N GLN A 1 9.85 -2.40 2.17
CA GLN A 1 10.29 -2.68 0.79
C GLN A 1 9.42 -3.80 0.22
N LEU A 2 9.07 -3.70 -1.07
CA LEU A 2 8.28 -4.70 -1.79
C LEU A 2 9.08 -5.17 -3.00
N LYS A 3 9.37 -6.46 -3.11
CA LYS A 3 9.97 -7.06 -4.31
C LYS A 3 8.91 -7.83 -5.08
N LEU A 4 8.47 -7.25 -6.19
CA LEU A 4 7.26 -7.67 -6.91
C LEU A 4 7.43 -7.57 -8.43
N LYS A 5 6.53 -8.23 -9.16
CA LYS A 5 6.31 -8.06 -10.59
C LYS A 5 4.82 -7.85 -10.82
N GLY A 6 4.44 -6.69 -11.34
CA GLY A 6 3.06 -6.36 -11.65
C GLY A 6 2.86 -6.09 -13.13
N ASP A 7 1.60 -6.05 -13.54
CA ASP A 7 1.11 -5.96 -14.91
C ASP A 7 1.18 -4.56 -15.56
N GLY A 8 1.95 -3.64 -15.01
CA GLY A 8 2.07 -2.26 -15.49
C GLY A 8 1.06 -1.28 -14.86
N ARG A 9 0.14 -1.78 -14.01
CA ARG A 9 -0.85 -0.93 -13.35
C ARG A 9 -0.34 -0.33 -12.05
N SER A 10 -1.08 0.67 -11.56
CA SER A 10 -0.90 1.21 -10.21
C SER A 10 -1.71 0.43 -9.19
N PHE A 11 -1.06 0.11 -8.07
CA PHE A 11 -1.65 -0.56 -6.92
C PHE A 11 -1.63 0.38 -5.71
N GLN A 12 -2.55 0.17 -4.79
CA GLN A 12 -2.58 0.86 -3.51
C GLN A 12 -2.04 -0.04 -2.41
N PHE A 13 -1.05 0.47 -1.68
CA PHE A 13 -0.53 -0.11 -0.46
C PHE A 13 -1.22 0.54 0.75
N ARG A 14 -1.67 -0.26 1.70
CA ARG A 14 -2.37 0.20 2.90
C ARG A 14 -1.81 -0.47 4.14
N VAL A 15 -1.79 0.28 5.23
CA VAL A 15 -1.48 -0.24 6.56
C VAL A 15 -2.47 0.25 7.60
N LYS A 16 -2.57 -0.49 8.70
CA LYS A 16 -3.21 -0.05 9.94
C LYS A 16 -2.29 -0.28 11.14
N ALA A 17 -2.43 0.58 12.14
CA ALA A 17 -1.82 0.39 13.45
C ALA A 17 -2.75 -0.40 14.41
N ASP A 18 -4.07 -0.25 14.24
CA ASP A 18 -5.09 -1.03 14.96
C ASP A 18 -6.13 -1.54 13.95
N SER A 19 -6.34 -2.85 13.91
CA SER A 19 -7.27 -3.52 12.98
C SER A 19 -8.73 -3.07 13.18
N ARG A 20 -9.07 -2.54 14.37
CA ARG A 20 -10.40 -1.99 14.71
C ARG A 20 -10.64 -0.61 14.12
N GLU A 21 -9.61 0.09 13.65
CA GLU A 21 -9.80 1.39 13.00
C GLU A 21 -10.55 1.25 11.68
N SER A 22 -11.46 2.19 11.43
CA SER A 22 -12.25 2.21 10.20
C SER A 22 -11.47 2.70 8.98
N TYR A 23 -10.33 3.37 9.19
CA TYR A 23 -9.50 3.97 8.15
C TYR A 23 -8.16 3.21 8.02
N SER A 24 -7.46 3.46 6.92
CA SER A 24 -6.10 2.95 6.69
C SER A 24 -5.17 4.11 6.35
N TYR A 25 -3.89 3.93 6.60
CA TYR A 25 -2.85 4.79 6.05
C TYR A 25 -2.44 4.24 4.69
N ILE A 26 -2.47 5.06 3.65
CA ILE A 26 -2.36 4.59 2.27
C ILE A 26 -1.26 5.32 1.49
N THR A 27 -0.74 4.64 0.48
CA THR A 27 0.04 5.23 -0.61
C THR A 27 -0.18 4.40 -1.88
N SER A 28 0.18 4.92 -3.04
CA SER A 28 0.12 4.20 -4.30
C SER A 28 1.52 3.97 -4.85
N PHE A 29 1.69 2.89 -5.60
CA PHE A 29 2.89 2.61 -6.37
C PHE A 29 2.53 2.13 -7.77
N GLU A 30 3.45 2.29 -8.71
CA GLU A 30 3.31 1.81 -10.08
C GLU A 30 4.13 0.53 -10.27
N THR A 31 3.69 -0.31 -11.20
CA THR A 31 4.43 -1.49 -11.65
C THR A 31 4.80 -1.33 -13.12
N ASN A 32 5.77 -2.09 -13.62
CA ASN A 32 6.36 -1.85 -14.95
C ASN A 32 6.43 -3.11 -15.83
N GLY A 33 5.80 -4.22 -15.44
CA GLY A 33 5.87 -5.48 -16.17
C GLY A 33 7.04 -6.39 -15.75
N ASP A 34 8.04 -5.88 -15.04
CA ASP A 34 9.25 -6.61 -14.64
C ASP A 34 9.37 -6.75 -13.12
N TRP A 35 10.26 -7.67 -12.70
CA TRP A 35 10.66 -7.79 -11.30
C TRP A 35 11.38 -6.51 -10.86
N GLN A 36 10.84 -5.86 -9.83
CA GLN A 36 11.35 -4.61 -9.31
C GLN A 36 11.24 -4.54 -7.80
N THR A 37 11.96 -3.59 -7.22
CA THR A 37 11.96 -3.32 -5.79
C THR A 37 11.41 -1.92 -5.55
N ILE A 38 10.32 -1.84 -4.78
CA ILE A 38 9.65 -0.59 -4.44
C ILE A 38 9.82 -0.32 -2.94
N THR A 39 10.43 0.81 -2.60
CA THR A 39 10.58 1.26 -1.21
C THR A 39 9.53 2.31 -0.91
N LEU A 40 8.66 2.01 0.06
CA LEU A 40 7.58 2.89 0.51
C LEU A 40 7.89 3.35 1.94
N PRO A 41 8.21 4.64 2.16
CA PRO A 41 8.43 5.16 3.50
C PRO A 41 7.12 5.15 4.29
N LEU A 42 7.03 4.43 5.40
CA LEU A 42 5.80 4.35 6.20
C LEU A 42 5.31 5.74 6.64
N SER A 43 6.22 6.64 7.02
CA SER A 43 5.94 8.03 7.39
C SER A 43 5.29 8.89 6.29
N SER A 44 5.28 8.41 5.04
CA SER A 44 4.61 9.08 3.91
C SER A 44 3.14 8.68 3.76
N LEU A 45 2.70 7.58 4.40
CA LEU A 45 1.34 7.07 4.22
C LEU A 45 0.35 7.95 4.97
N TYR A 46 -0.64 8.48 4.25
CA TYR A 46 -1.64 9.40 4.79
C TYR A 46 -2.95 8.66 5.11
N PRO A 47 -3.70 9.11 6.14
CA PRO A 47 -4.92 8.44 6.56
C PRO A 47 -6.06 8.68 5.57
N SER A 48 -6.74 7.60 5.18
CA SER A 48 -7.85 7.62 4.23
C SER A 48 -8.99 6.69 4.65
N PHE A 49 -10.22 7.19 4.56
CA PHE A 49 -11.44 6.41 4.75
C PHE A 49 -12.36 6.55 3.54
N ARG A 50 -12.68 5.43 2.89
CA ARG A 50 -13.59 5.39 1.73
C ARG A 50 -13.22 6.43 0.65
N GLY A 51 -11.92 6.57 0.37
CA GLY A 51 -11.39 7.48 -0.63
C GLY A 51 -11.25 8.95 -0.20
N ARG A 52 -11.58 9.29 1.06
CA ARG A 52 -11.41 10.65 1.60
C ARG A 52 -10.18 10.69 2.50
N THR A 53 -9.28 11.64 2.23
CA THR A 53 -8.18 11.96 3.15
C THR A 53 -8.72 12.53 4.45
N LEU A 54 -8.16 12.09 5.57
CA LEU A 54 -8.52 12.57 6.91
C LEU A 54 -7.56 13.68 7.35
N GLN A 55 -8.05 14.65 8.12
CA GLN A 55 -7.21 15.67 8.78
C GLN A 55 -6.53 15.07 10.03
N ARG A 56 -5.57 14.17 9.79
CA ARG A 56 -4.78 13.48 10.80
C ARG A 56 -3.33 13.38 10.32
N PRO A 57 -2.35 13.20 11.22
CA PRO A 57 -0.97 12.97 10.82
C PRO A 57 -0.83 11.75 9.90
N ASN A 58 0.26 11.71 9.14
CA ASN A 58 0.68 10.48 8.46
C ASN A 58 1.03 9.39 9.48
N PHE A 59 1.25 8.17 8.98
CA PHE A 59 1.57 7.03 9.82
C PHE A 59 2.81 7.29 10.69
N ASN A 60 2.61 7.22 12.00
CA ASN A 60 3.62 7.54 13.02
C ASN A 60 3.60 6.53 14.17
N HIS A 61 3.27 5.27 13.86
CA HIS A 61 3.16 4.18 14.84
C HIS A 61 4.31 3.19 14.69
N ASP A 62 4.66 2.50 15.78
CA ASP A 62 5.70 1.47 15.79
C ASP A 62 5.16 0.07 15.45
N LEU A 63 3.84 -0.07 15.35
CA LEU A 63 3.15 -1.35 15.13
C LEU A 63 2.33 -1.33 13.84
N LEU A 64 2.42 -2.43 13.09
CA LEU A 64 1.59 -2.72 11.92
C LEU A 64 0.65 -3.87 12.25
N SER A 65 -0.63 -3.61 12.37
CA SER A 65 -1.65 -4.64 12.64
C SER A 65 -2.19 -5.29 11.36
N GLU A 66 -2.09 -4.59 10.23
CA GLU A 66 -2.63 -5.02 8.95
C GLU A 66 -1.83 -4.43 7.80
N VAL A 67 -1.60 -5.23 6.75
CA VAL A 67 -1.02 -4.81 5.47
C VAL A 67 -1.94 -5.29 4.36
N THR A 68 -2.34 -4.39 3.47
CA THR A 68 -3.22 -4.69 2.33
C THR A 68 -2.63 -4.12 1.05
N ILE A 69 -2.64 -4.91 -0.03
CA ILE A 69 -2.34 -4.46 -1.39
C ILE A 69 -3.59 -4.70 -2.23
N LEU A 70 -4.05 -3.70 -2.97
CA LEU A 70 -5.22 -3.83 -3.85
C LEU A 70 -5.14 -2.92 -5.08
N ILE A 71 -5.96 -3.23 -6.09
CA ILE A 71 -6.22 -2.33 -7.22
C ILE A 71 -7.39 -1.38 -6.87
N ALA A 72 -7.10 -0.07 -6.80
CA ALA A 72 -8.03 0.96 -6.33
C ALA A 72 -8.63 1.83 -7.46
N ASN A 73 -8.76 1.29 -8.68
CA ASN A 73 -9.07 2.07 -9.87
C ASN A 73 -10.56 2.08 -10.28
N LYS A 74 -11.42 1.39 -9.52
CA LYS A 74 -12.88 1.29 -9.74
C LYS A 74 -13.29 0.62 -11.06
N LYS A 75 -12.42 -0.18 -11.66
CA LYS A 75 -12.70 -0.94 -12.88
C LYS A 75 -12.79 -2.43 -12.54
N ASN A 76 -13.74 -3.12 -13.18
CA ASN A 76 -13.79 -4.58 -13.16
C ASN A 76 -12.85 -5.10 -14.24
N GLU A 77 -11.65 -5.52 -13.85
CA GLU A 77 -10.63 -6.01 -14.77
C GLU A 77 -9.73 -7.04 -14.10
N ASP A 78 -9.17 -7.92 -14.92
CA ASP A 78 -8.15 -8.86 -14.48
C ASP A 78 -6.84 -8.11 -14.21
N PHE A 79 -6.13 -8.53 -13.16
CA PHE A 79 -4.82 -8.01 -12.81
C PHE A 79 -3.91 -9.13 -12.33
N GLU A 80 -2.60 -8.93 -12.48
CA GLU A 80 -1.58 -9.83 -11.94
C GLU A 80 -0.59 -9.05 -11.08
N LEU A 81 -0.32 -9.58 -9.89
CA LEU A 81 0.74 -9.10 -9.01
C LEU A 81 1.43 -10.29 -8.35
N LEU A 82 2.66 -10.56 -8.77
CA LEU A 82 3.53 -11.56 -8.16
C LEU A 82 4.37 -10.88 -7.08
N ILE A 83 4.35 -11.41 -5.86
CA ILE A 83 5.11 -10.88 -4.73
C ILE A 83 6.13 -11.93 -4.33
N SER A 84 7.41 -11.56 -4.37
CA SER A 84 8.50 -12.43 -3.90
C SER A 84 8.87 -12.15 -2.44
N GLU A 85 8.82 -10.89 -2.02
CA GLU A 85 9.26 -10.49 -0.69
C GLU A 85 8.56 -9.21 -0.24
N ILE A 86 8.25 -9.17 1.06
CA ILE A 86 7.88 -7.97 1.80
C ILE A 86 8.81 -7.92 3.02
N SER A 87 9.61 -6.87 3.12
CA SER A 87 10.61 -6.73 4.20
C SER A 87 10.73 -5.29 4.67
N THR A 88 11.16 -5.12 5.92
CA THR A 88 11.62 -3.82 6.44
C THR A 88 13.06 -3.59 6.00
N VAL A 89 13.42 -2.33 5.80
CA VAL A 89 14.79 -1.90 5.50
C VAL A 89 15.09 -0.69 6.37
N ASP A 90 16.35 -0.57 6.82
CA ASP A 90 16.83 0.55 7.63
C ASP A 90 16.95 1.86 6.82
#